data_AF-V4AEQ1-F1
#
_entry.id   AF-V4AEQ1-F1
#
_cell.length_a   1.000
_cell.length_b   1.000
_cell.length_c   1.000
_cell.angle_alpha   90.00
_cell.angle_beta   90.00
_cell.angle_gamma   90.00
#
_symmetry.space_group_name_H-M   'P 1'
#
loop_
_entity.id
_entity.type
_entity.pdbx_description
1 polymer ?
#
loop_
_entity_poly.entity_id
_entity_poly.type
_entity_poly.pdbx_seq_one_letter_code
_entity_poly.pdbx_strand_id
1 'polypeptide(L)'
;MDRFKFGKFQDLEQDVSKKLSELKRVMFMEVDARIQQQTDAIDDLSNQTTIVLTQKDFLYRFQLYMIEKNFMRVRDAMEERTFNFLALGFQEYVYQIETKIRQIMDPEYQDPQTRQILYLLTLNQLNGRIDLAERAFNNYTQLYDSYLTGNAVFRYKFESEHRDNNYYINPKPLLAKSLNHSSYSSKYSSRVGDDINLFKQKLQNLSQILQWAYFNNTLNETELHLAGVMFIYSGRRLFHSKSTFYYESVDYPKRILEQRIADFKVLWRQYENTVNSMRQDLYVLRQSLEELKSSLFQELEIGLSLASHFFQYGNLSKMEVAEEMTSDKVYEGISNFKVFFQNIRSRGQSVFDSWASLSKMTSSIWDAVIYDEDMVSYYQYKNMSDYLRNSGDVRNETERLYSNISMINDFRVPVGNSDSVFLKSLDDFMVYLKTYIDGDKIDSTFIRENFLQLDIFYREKSYEEITQQRAYDNFALFCDFGGSMGLFVGASVLTVFELLDLIIQQILQRVNKV
;
A
#
# COMPACT_ATOMS: atom_id res chain seq x y z
N MET A 1 -21.81 52.39 6.58
CA MET A 1 -22.14 51.75 5.29
C MET A 1 -23.63 51.44 5.25
N ASP A 2 -24.26 51.65 4.10
CA ASP A 2 -25.68 51.39 3.90
C ASP A 2 -25.94 49.87 3.92
N ARG A 3 -26.59 49.36 4.97
CA ARG A 3 -26.79 47.90 5.20
C ARG A 3 -27.48 47.21 4.01
N PHE A 4 -28.26 47.94 3.22
CA PHE A 4 -28.99 47.39 2.07
C PHE A 4 -28.13 47.22 0.82
N LYS A 5 -27.00 47.96 0.66
CA LYS A 5 -26.13 47.84 -0.53
C LYS A 5 -25.13 46.70 -0.47
N PHE A 6 -24.70 46.29 0.73
CA PHE A 6 -23.64 45.29 0.93
C PHE A 6 -24.09 43.99 1.61
N GLY A 7 -25.39 43.85 1.96
CA GLY A 7 -25.91 42.67 2.66
C GLY A 7 -25.55 41.35 1.97
N LYS A 8 -25.79 41.23 0.66
CA LYS A 8 -25.43 40.03 -0.12
C LYS A 8 -23.92 39.71 -0.09
N PHE A 9 -23.07 40.73 -0.08
CA PHE A 9 -21.61 40.54 0.00
C PHE A 9 -21.21 39.99 1.36
N GLN A 10 -21.79 40.55 2.43
CA GLN A 10 -21.55 40.12 3.80
C GLN A 10 -22.07 38.70 4.06
N ASP A 11 -23.24 38.36 3.54
CA ASP A 11 -23.83 37.02 3.69
C ASP A 11 -22.97 35.94 3.02
N LEU A 12 -22.45 36.21 1.82
CA LEU A 12 -21.57 35.28 1.10
C LEU A 12 -20.20 35.10 1.79
N GLU A 13 -19.61 36.20 2.28
CA GLU A 13 -18.35 36.15 3.05
C GLU A 13 -18.51 35.31 4.31
N GLN A 14 -19.59 35.54 5.07
CA GLN A 14 -19.87 34.77 6.29
C GLN A 14 -20.12 33.29 6.02
N ASP A 15 -20.83 32.94 4.94
CA ASP A 15 -21.07 31.55 4.55
C ASP A 15 -19.76 30.83 4.19
N VAL A 16 -18.89 31.46 3.39
CA VAL A 16 -17.57 30.91 3.05
C VAL A 16 -16.69 30.76 4.29
N SER A 17 -16.62 31.80 5.14
CA SER A 17 -15.79 31.80 6.35
C SER A 17 -16.21 30.72 7.35
N LYS A 18 -17.52 30.52 7.53
CA LYS A 18 -18.06 29.44 8.36
C LYS A 18 -17.70 28.06 7.79
N LYS A 19 -17.97 27.81 6.51
CA LYS A 19 -17.71 26.51 5.87
C LYS A 19 -16.21 26.20 5.78
N LEU A 20 -15.37 27.22 5.59
CA LEU A 20 -13.92 27.10 5.66
C LEU A 20 -13.47 26.63 7.05
N SER A 21 -14.03 27.22 8.11
CA SER A 21 -13.71 26.85 9.49
C SER A 21 -14.13 25.41 9.81
N GLU A 22 -15.34 25.01 9.40
CA GLU A 22 -15.83 23.63 9.54
C GLU A 22 -14.94 22.63 8.79
N LEU A 23 -14.54 22.96 7.57
CA LEU A 23 -13.69 22.13 6.73
C LEU A 23 -12.27 21.98 7.29
N LYS A 24 -11.67 23.07 7.79
CA LYS A 24 -10.37 23.02 8.46
C LYS A 24 -10.40 22.10 9.68
N ARG A 25 -11.49 22.12 10.45
CA ARG A 25 -11.69 21.20 11.59
C ARG A 25 -11.72 19.74 11.11
N VAL A 26 -12.50 19.44 10.07
CA VAL A 26 -12.58 18.08 9.48
C VAL A 26 -11.18 17.62 9.03
N MET A 27 -10.43 18.47 8.33
CA MET A 27 -9.14 18.08 7.76
C MET A 27 -8.02 17.97 8.80
N PHE A 28 -7.81 19.00 9.61
CA PHE A 28 -6.66 19.08 10.51
C PHE A 28 -6.90 18.51 11.90
N MET A 29 -8.13 18.13 12.24
CA MET A 29 -8.42 17.41 13.48
C MET A 29 -8.87 15.98 13.21
N GLU A 30 -9.86 15.77 12.31
CA GLU A 30 -10.44 14.44 12.12
C GLU A 30 -9.63 13.58 11.13
N VAL A 31 -9.28 14.12 9.96
CA VAL A 31 -8.51 13.37 8.95
C VAL A 31 -7.07 13.14 9.42
N ASP A 32 -6.37 14.16 9.91
CA ASP A 32 -5.00 14.01 10.43
C ASP A 32 -4.90 12.97 11.55
N ALA A 33 -5.83 13.01 12.52
CA ALA A 33 -5.87 12.03 13.60
C ALA A 33 -6.10 10.59 13.08
N ARG A 34 -6.95 10.40 12.07
CA ARG A 34 -7.20 9.08 11.45
C ARG A 34 -6.02 8.59 10.62
N ILE A 35 -5.25 9.49 10.01
CA ILE A 35 -3.98 9.12 9.35
C ILE A 35 -3.02 8.59 10.41
N GLN A 36 -2.81 9.34 11.49
CA GLN A 36 -1.87 8.96 12.56
C GLN A 36 -2.29 7.64 13.23
N GLN A 37 -3.56 7.50 13.62
CA GLN A 37 -4.09 6.29 14.25
C GLN A 37 -3.91 5.05 13.38
N GLN A 38 -4.09 5.16 12.05
CA GLN A 38 -3.85 4.05 11.14
C GLN A 38 -2.36 3.75 10.98
N THR A 39 -1.50 4.76 10.89
CA THR A 39 -0.05 4.54 10.84
C THR A 39 0.43 3.77 12.07
N ASP A 40 0.02 4.21 13.26
CA ASP A 40 0.41 3.56 14.52
C ASP A 40 -0.12 2.13 14.60
N ALA A 41 -1.37 1.90 14.20
CA ALA A 41 -1.98 0.57 14.18
C ALA A 41 -1.30 -0.38 13.17
N ILE A 42 -0.92 0.12 11.98
CA ILE A 42 -0.17 -0.66 10.99
C ILE A 42 1.18 -1.07 11.57
N ASP A 43 1.89 -0.14 12.22
CA ASP A 43 3.21 -0.40 12.75
C ASP A 43 3.18 -1.42 13.89
N ASP A 44 2.25 -1.29 14.85
CA ASP A 44 2.10 -2.26 15.93
C ASP A 44 1.74 -3.67 15.41
N LEU A 45 0.73 -3.78 14.55
CA LEU A 45 0.30 -5.07 14.00
C LEU A 45 1.35 -5.68 13.07
N SER A 46 2.06 -4.86 12.31
CA SER A 46 3.17 -5.30 11.46
C SER A 46 4.31 -5.87 12.29
N ASN A 47 4.67 -5.23 13.40
CA ASN A 47 5.71 -5.72 14.30
C ASN A 47 5.31 -7.05 14.94
N GLN A 48 4.07 -7.16 15.46
CA GLN A 48 3.56 -8.40 16.05
C GLN A 48 3.54 -9.55 15.04
N THR A 49 3.05 -9.29 13.82
CA THR A 49 3.00 -10.31 12.75
C THR A 49 4.41 -10.71 12.29
N THR A 50 5.35 -9.77 12.24
CA THR A 50 6.75 -10.03 11.86
C THR A 50 7.46 -10.94 12.87
N ILE A 51 7.16 -10.82 14.17
CA ILE A 51 7.68 -11.74 15.19
C ILE A 51 7.22 -13.16 14.90
N VAL A 52 5.92 -13.35 14.61
CA VAL A 52 5.34 -14.67 14.30
C VAL A 52 5.96 -15.25 13.02
N LEU A 53 6.09 -14.45 11.97
CA LEU A 53 6.72 -14.82 10.70
C LEU A 53 8.18 -15.26 10.89
N THR A 54 8.96 -14.46 11.60
CA THR A 54 10.39 -14.72 11.85
C THR A 54 10.58 -15.99 12.67
N GLN A 55 9.76 -16.17 13.71
CA GLN A 55 9.78 -17.38 14.52
C GLN A 55 9.44 -18.61 13.68
N LYS A 56 8.44 -18.53 12.80
CA LYS A 56 8.04 -19.66 11.96
C LYS A 56 9.09 -20.00 10.91
N ASP A 57 9.71 -19.00 10.26
CA ASP A 57 10.81 -19.22 9.32
C ASP A 57 11.99 -19.93 10.01
N PHE A 58 12.37 -19.48 11.20
CA PHE A 58 13.41 -20.13 11.99
C PHE A 58 13.09 -21.61 12.26
N LEU A 59 11.86 -21.92 12.68
CA LEU A 59 11.45 -23.30 12.97
C LEU A 59 11.44 -24.17 11.72
N TYR A 60 11.03 -23.65 10.58
CA TYR A 60 11.12 -24.39 9.32
C TYR A 60 12.57 -24.66 8.91
N ARG A 61 13.47 -23.68 9.03
CA ARG A 61 14.90 -23.89 8.77
C ARG A 61 15.49 -24.93 9.70
N PHE A 62 15.08 -24.91 10.97
CA PHE A 62 15.49 -25.92 11.95
C PHE A 62 14.99 -27.31 11.54
N GLN A 63 13.70 -27.48 11.22
CA GLN A 63 13.15 -28.76 10.77
C GLN A 63 13.83 -29.29 9.50
N LEU A 64 14.04 -28.43 8.50
CA LEU A 64 14.72 -28.81 7.27
C LEU A 64 16.14 -29.31 7.56
N TYR A 65 16.89 -28.59 8.40
CA TYR A 65 18.22 -29.02 8.83
C TYR A 65 18.18 -30.36 9.56
N MET A 66 17.19 -30.58 10.42
CA MET A 66 17.00 -31.85 11.12
C MET A 66 16.79 -33.00 10.16
N ILE A 67 15.92 -32.84 9.15
CA ILE A 67 15.71 -33.84 8.09
C ILE A 67 17.01 -34.13 7.36
N GLU A 68 17.72 -33.11 6.89
CA GLU A 68 18.93 -33.28 6.09
C GLU A 68 20.06 -33.96 6.87
N LYS A 69 20.32 -33.51 8.10
CA LYS A 69 21.49 -33.96 8.87
C LYS A 69 21.22 -35.20 9.70
N ASN A 70 20.01 -35.38 10.21
CA ASN A 70 19.72 -36.43 11.18
C ASN A 70 18.96 -37.62 10.62
N PHE A 71 18.35 -37.48 9.43
CA PHE A 71 17.65 -38.56 8.74
C PHE A 71 18.26 -38.86 7.37
N MET A 72 18.37 -37.88 6.47
CA MET A 72 18.90 -38.12 5.12
C MET A 72 20.39 -38.47 5.12
N ARG A 73 21.23 -37.86 5.97
CA ARG A 73 22.65 -38.25 6.07
C ARG A 73 22.83 -39.71 6.50
N VAL A 74 21.85 -40.31 7.17
CA VAL A 74 21.86 -41.74 7.55
C VAL A 74 21.83 -42.60 6.29
N ARG A 75 20.95 -42.30 5.34
CA ARG A 75 20.91 -42.95 4.02
C ARG A 75 22.29 -42.90 3.36
N ASP A 76 22.91 -41.73 3.32
CA ASP A 76 24.22 -41.58 2.67
C ASP A 76 25.29 -42.41 3.37
N ALA A 77 25.30 -42.42 4.71
CA ALA A 77 26.21 -43.24 5.49
C ALA A 77 25.99 -44.75 5.24
N MET A 78 24.74 -45.17 5.05
CA MET A 78 24.40 -46.56 4.72
C MET A 78 24.84 -46.93 3.30
N GLU A 79 24.71 -45.99 2.36
CA GLU A 79 25.18 -46.16 0.99
C GLU A 79 26.70 -46.33 0.96
N GLU A 80 27.42 -45.42 1.62
CA GLU A 80 28.88 -45.43 1.75
C GLU A 80 29.42 -46.69 2.43
N ARG A 81 28.71 -47.26 3.42
CA ARG A 81 29.22 -48.36 4.26
C ARG A 81 28.71 -49.74 3.88
N THR A 82 27.53 -49.84 3.25
CA THR A 82 26.86 -51.13 3.02
C THR A 82 26.30 -51.27 1.61
N PHE A 83 25.37 -50.40 1.19
CA PHE A 83 24.62 -50.64 -0.05
C PHE A 83 25.46 -50.54 -1.32
N ASN A 84 26.46 -49.66 -1.38
CA ASN A 84 27.38 -49.62 -2.52
C ASN A 84 28.09 -50.96 -2.70
N PHE A 85 28.63 -51.54 -1.63
CA PHE A 85 29.35 -52.82 -1.72
C PHE A 85 28.40 -54.01 -1.98
N LEU A 86 27.17 -53.94 -1.50
CA LEU A 86 26.19 -55.00 -1.66
C LEU A 86 25.57 -55.01 -3.07
N ALA A 87 25.20 -53.84 -3.58
CA ALA A 87 24.39 -53.69 -4.81
C ALA A 87 25.21 -53.27 -6.04
N LEU A 88 26.45 -52.81 -5.89
CA LEU A 88 27.31 -52.50 -7.05
C LEU A 88 27.98 -53.78 -7.58
N GLY A 89 28.07 -53.89 -8.90
CA GLY A 89 28.82 -54.95 -9.58
C GLY A 89 28.33 -56.38 -9.28
N PHE A 90 27.04 -56.57 -8.98
CA PHE A 90 26.51 -57.89 -8.65
C PHE A 90 26.56 -58.85 -9.86
N GLN A 91 26.50 -58.35 -11.09
CA GLN A 91 26.63 -59.19 -12.29
C GLN A 91 28.05 -59.73 -12.44
N GLU A 92 29.05 -58.87 -12.30
CA GLU A 92 30.46 -59.24 -12.34
C GLU A 92 30.82 -60.16 -11.18
N TYR A 93 30.29 -59.87 -9.99
CA TYR A 93 30.52 -60.70 -8.81
C TYR A 93 30.04 -62.13 -8.99
N VAL A 94 28.81 -62.34 -9.48
CA VAL A 94 28.29 -63.70 -9.65
C VAL A 94 29.05 -64.45 -10.73
N TYR A 95 29.44 -63.77 -11.82
CA TYR A 95 30.28 -64.35 -12.85
C TYR A 95 31.64 -64.83 -12.31
N GLN A 96 32.27 -64.02 -11.44
CA GLN A 96 33.52 -64.40 -10.77
C GLN A 96 33.33 -65.59 -9.84
N ILE A 97 32.24 -65.62 -9.06
CA ILE A 97 31.93 -66.73 -8.16
C ILE A 97 31.69 -68.03 -8.95
N GLU A 98 30.86 -67.99 -10.00
CA GLU A 98 30.61 -69.16 -10.85
C GLU A 98 31.90 -69.68 -11.49
N THR A 99 32.75 -68.78 -12.01
CA THR A 99 34.04 -69.16 -12.60
C THR A 99 34.93 -69.86 -11.59
N LYS A 100 35.02 -69.35 -10.36
CA LYS A 100 35.80 -69.98 -9.29
C LYS A 100 35.23 -71.33 -8.85
N ILE A 101 33.91 -71.48 -8.83
CA ILE A 101 33.26 -72.77 -8.56
C ILE A 101 33.62 -73.79 -9.66
N ARG A 102 33.62 -73.38 -10.93
CA ARG A 102 34.06 -74.24 -12.05
C ARG A 102 35.54 -74.60 -11.96
N GLN A 103 36.41 -73.65 -11.59
CA GLN A 103 37.84 -73.88 -11.40
C GLN A 103 38.15 -74.91 -10.29
N ILE A 104 37.34 -74.99 -9.24
CA ILE A 104 37.49 -76.01 -8.18
C ILE A 104 37.26 -77.42 -8.72
N MET A 105 36.48 -77.56 -9.79
CA MET A 105 36.14 -78.83 -10.45
C MET A 105 37.07 -79.19 -11.62
N ASP A 106 37.91 -78.25 -12.04
CA ASP A 106 38.73 -78.39 -13.23
C ASP A 106 39.87 -79.42 -13.01
N PRO A 107 40.02 -80.43 -13.90
CA PRO A 107 41.10 -81.41 -13.83
C PRO A 107 42.51 -80.83 -13.76
N GLU A 108 42.74 -79.63 -14.31
CA GLU A 108 44.06 -78.97 -14.33
C GLU A 108 44.49 -78.45 -12.94
N TYR A 109 43.54 -78.29 -12.00
CA TYR A 109 43.77 -77.73 -10.66
C TYR A 109 43.53 -78.74 -9.53
N GLN A 110 43.61 -80.05 -9.82
CA GLN A 110 43.30 -81.16 -8.89
C GLN A 110 44.30 -81.35 -7.74
N ASP A 111 45.34 -80.52 -7.61
CA ASP A 111 46.18 -80.55 -6.42
C ASP A 111 45.33 -80.25 -5.16
N PRO A 112 45.29 -81.15 -4.16
CA PRO A 112 44.42 -81.00 -2.99
C PRO A 112 44.60 -79.67 -2.24
N GLN A 113 45.84 -79.15 -2.18
CA GLN A 113 46.13 -77.89 -1.50
C GLN A 113 45.57 -76.70 -2.28
N THR A 114 45.78 -76.68 -3.60
CA THR A 114 45.29 -75.63 -4.50
C THR A 114 43.77 -75.56 -4.49
N ARG A 115 43.09 -76.72 -4.57
CA ARG A 115 41.63 -76.80 -4.51
C ARG A 115 41.07 -76.32 -3.17
N GLN A 116 41.73 -76.66 -2.07
CA GLN A 116 41.35 -76.18 -0.74
C GLN A 116 41.49 -74.66 -0.62
N ILE A 117 42.58 -74.08 -1.15
CA ILE A 117 42.78 -72.63 -1.16
C ILE A 117 41.69 -71.92 -1.97
N LEU A 118 41.39 -72.40 -3.19
CA LEU A 118 40.35 -71.82 -4.03
C LEU A 118 38.96 -71.88 -3.37
N TYR A 119 38.64 -73.00 -2.73
CA TYR A 119 37.43 -73.15 -1.94
C TYR A 119 37.34 -72.14 -0.80
N LEU A 120 38.38 -72.06 0.05
CA LEU A 120 38.39 -71.15 1.19
C LEU A 120 38.30 -69.69 0.76
N LEU A 121 39.03 -69.28 -0.30
CA LEU A 121 38.96 -67.93 -0.84
C LEU A 121 37.56 -67.59 -1.36
N THR A 122 36.94 -68.49 -2.11
CA THR A 122 35.60 -68.27 -2.68
C THR A 122 34.54 -68.25 -1.59
N LEU A 123 34.64 -69.14 -0.60
CA LEU A 123 33.75 -69.18 0.55
C LEU A 123 33.86 -67.89 1.38
N ASN A 124 35.08 -67.40 1.63
CA ASN A 124 35.30 -66.14 2.35
C ASN A 124 34.71 -64.94 1.58
N GLN A 125 34.80 -64.92 0.25
CA GLN A 125 34.16 -63.89 -0.57
C GLN A 125 32.63 -63.91 -0.49
N LEU A 126 32.02 -65.10 -0.48
CA LEU A 126 30.57 -65.26 -0.31
C LEU A 126 30.14 -64.85 1.10
N ASN A 127 30.83 -65.35 2.12
CA ASN A 127 30.54 -65.01 3.53
C ASN A 127 30.69 -63.51 3.79
N GLY A 128 31.71 -62.86 3.21
CA GLY A 128 31.88 -61.41 3.32
C GLY A 128 30.69 -60.64 2.74
N ARG A 129 30.14 -61.07 1.59
CA ARG A 129 28.96 -60.42 0.99
C ARG A 129 27.66 -60.76 1.72
N ILE A 130 27.56 -61.94 2.33
CA ILE A 130 26.46 -62.34 3.22
C ILE A 130 26.45 -61.46 4.48
N ASP A 131 27.61 -61.24 5.11
CA ASP A 131 27.75 -60.34 6.27
C ASP A 131 27.40 -58.88 5.89
N LEU A 132 27.84 -58.43 4.71
CA LEU A 132 27.41 -57.12 4.19
C LEU A 132 25.89 -57.03 3.98
N ALA A 133 25.24 -58.10 3.53
CA ALA A 133 23.78 -58.13 3.39
C ALA A 133 23.07 -58.04 4.76
N GLU A 134 23.60 -58.72 5.78
CA GLU A 134 23.10 -58.63 7.16
C GLU A 134 23.24 -57.20 7.71
N ARG A 135 24.41 -56.59 7.55
CA ARG A 135 24.65 -55.20 7.96
C ARG A 135 23.74 -54.23 7.22
N ALA A 136 23.51 -54.45 5.92
CA ALA A 136 22.60 -53.64 5.12
C ALA A 136 21.15 -53.75 5.62
N PHE A 137 20.70 -54.96 6.01
CA PHE A 137 19.38 -55.17 6.58
C PHE A 137 19.19 -54.43 7.91
N ASN A 138 20.18 -54.52 8.81
CA ASN A 138 20.15 -53.81 10.10
C ASN A 138 20.15 -52.28 9.91
N ASN A 139 20.98 -51.78 9.01
CA ASN A 139 21.02 -50.37 8.64
C ASN A 139 19.69 -49.88 8.06
N TYR A 140 19.11 -50.64 7.13
CA TYR A 140 17.80 -50.36 6.56
C TYR A 140 16.72 -50.32 7.65
N THR A 141 16.71 -51.30 8.54
CA THR A 141 15.74 -51.38 9.64
C THR A 141 15.84 -50.15 10.53
N GLN A 142 17.06 -49.75 10.93
CA GLN A 142 17.28 -48.54 11.72
C GLN A 142 16.78 -47.27 11.00
N LEU A 143 17.04 -47.15 9.69
CA LEU A 143 16.56 -46.01 8.90
C LEU A 143 15.03 -46.02 8.78
N TYR A 144 14.43 -47.15 8.44
CA TYR A 144 12.98 -47.32 8.34
C TYR A 144 12.29 -46.95 9.66
N ASP A 145 12.77 -47.49 10.79
CA ASP A 145 12.24 -47.20 12.12
C ASP A 145 12.41 -45.72 12.50
N SER A 146 13.50 -45.08 12.07
CA SER A 146 13.70 -43.64 12.31
C SER A 146 12.62 -42.78 11.63
N TYR A 147 12.21 -43.13 10.41
CA TYR A 147 11.13 -42.45 9.70
C TYR A 147 9.76 -42.80 10.28
N LEU A 148 9.55 -44.07 10.64
CA LEU A 148 8.30 -44.53 11.24
C LEU A 148 8.01 -43.85 12.58
N THR A 149 9.03 -43.69 13.42
CA THR A 149 8.90 -43.15 14.79
C THR A 149 9.20 -41.65 14.90
N GLY A 150 9.88 -41.08 13.90
CA GLY A 150 10.43 -39.71 13.96
C GLY A 150 11.62 -39.56 14.91
N ASN A 151 12.19 -40.67 15.38
CA ASN A 151 13.38 -40.67 16.23
C ASN A 151 14.64 -40.65 15.37
N ALA A 152 15.35 -39.53 15.41
CA ALA A 152 16.58 -39.33 14.65
C ALA A 152 17.70 -40.31 15.05
N VAL A 153 18.44 -40.82 14.06
CA VAL A 153 19.62 -41.68 14.27
C VAL A 153 20.83 -40.84 14.68
N PHE A 154 21.05 -39.72 14.01
CA PHE A 154 22.08 -38.75 14.40
C PHE A 154 21.50 -37.63 15.27
N ARG A 155 22.39 -36.90 15.95
CA ARG A 155 22.03 -35.79 16.86
C ARG A 155 22.89 -34.56 16.59
N TYR A 156 22.92 -34.10 15.35
CA TYR A 156 23.56 -32.84 14.96
C TYR A 156 22.85 -31.64 15.61
N LYS A 157 23.63 -30.61 15.96
CA LYS A 157 23.14 -29.37 16.57
C LYS A 157 22.79 -28.37 15.47
N PHE A 158 21.65 -27.71 15.57
CA PHE A 158 21.29 -26.57 14.72
C PHE A 158 21.65 -25.26 15.42
N GLU A 159 22.48 -24.43 14.79
CA GLU A 159 22.89 -23.12 15.31
C GLU A 159 23.26 -23.16 16.81
N SER A 160 22.67 -22.29 17.63
CA SER A 160 22.87 -22.22 19.08
C SER A 160 21.95 -23.17 19.88
N GLU A 161 20.95 -23.82 19.25
CA GLU A 161 19.90 -24.60 19.90
C GLU A 161 20.42 -25.83 20.66
N HIS A 162 19.81 -26.14 21.80
CA HIS A 162 20.18 -27.33 22.58
C HIS A 162 19.78 -28.62 21.85
N ARG A 163 20.63 -29.66 21.92
CA ARG A 163 20.36 -30.94 21.22
C ARG A 163 19.11 -31.66 21.72
N ASP A 164 18.65 -31.38 22.93
CA ASP A 164 17.41 -31.96 23.45
C ASP A 164 16.18 -31.46 22.67
N ASN A 165 16.27 -30.27 22.07
CA ASN A 165 15.19 -29.70 21.26
C ASN A 165 14.94 -30.55 20.00
N ASN A 166 15.96 -31.27 19.51
CA ASN A 166 15.89 -32.14 18.33
C ASN A 166 14.75 -33.14 18.40
N TYR A 167 14.51 -33.74 19.57
CA TYR A 167 13.47 -34.75 19.73
C TYR A 167 12.07 -34.20 19.45
N TYR A 168 11.84 -32.94 19.80
CA TYR A 168 10.54 -32.29 19.69
C TYR A 168 10.34 -31.57 18.35
N ILE A 169 11.43 -31.06 17.75
CA ILE A 169 11.33 -30.33 16.47
C ILE A 169 11.19 -31.27 15.26
N ASN A 170 11.59 -32.54 15.38
CA ASN A 170 11.47 -33.51 14.30
C ASN A 170 10.02 -33.62 13.80
N PRO A 171 9.75 -33.51 12.49
CA PRO A 171 8.40 -33.56 11.95
C PRO A 171 7.90 -35.02 11.88
N LYS A 172 7.55 -35.59 13.05
CA LYS A 172 7.22 -37.02 13.18
C LYS A 172 6.02 -37.43 12.31
N PRO A 173 4.90 -36.67 12.26
CA PRO A 173 3.80 -36.98 11.34
C PRO A 173 4.24 -37.04 9.87
N LEU A 174 4.99 -36.05 9.39
CA LEU A 174 5.49 -36.02 8.01
C LEU A 174 6.45 -37.18 7.71
N LEU A 175 7.34 -37.51 8.64
CA LEU A 175 8.27 -38.62 8.52
C LEU A 175 7.53 -39.97 8.42
N ALA A 176 6.55 -40.22 9.28
CA ALA A 176 5.76 -41.44 9.23
C ALA A 176 4.94 -41.53 7.93
N LYS A 177 4.33 -40.40 7.53
CA LYS A 177 3.57 -40.28 6.27
C LYS A 177 4.43 -40.53 5.03
N SER A 178 5.73 -40.23 5.08
CA SER A 178 6.60 -40.45 3.91
C SER A 178 6.74 -41.93 3.52
N LEU A 179 6.48 -42.84 4.45
CA LEU A 179 6.50 -44.28 4.18
C LEU A 179 5.25 -44.79 3.46
N ASN A 180 4.17 -44.02 3.42
CA ASN A 180 2.88 -44.48 2.87
C ASN A 180 2.04 -43.41 2.15
N HIS A 181 2.60 -42.24 1.81
CA HIS A 181 1.88 -41.18 1.08
C HIS A 181 1.39 -41.59 -0.31
N SER A 182 1.98 -42.63 -0.91
CA SER A 182 1.62 -43.14 -2.23
C SER A 182 1.62 -44.67 -2.24
N SER A 183 0.99 -45.26 -3.26
CA SER A 183 1.05 -46.72 -3.47
C SER A 183 2.48 -47.22 -3.66
N TYR A 184 3.36 -46.39 -4.21
CA TYR A 184 4.77 -46.70 -4.39
C TYR A 184 5.53 -46.64 -3.06
N SER A 185 5.40 -45.57 -2.26
CA SER A 185 6.07 -45.50 -0.97
C SER A 185 5.60 -46.62 -0.04
N SER A 186 4.28 -46.87 0.03
CA SER A 186 3.74 -47.96 0.87
C SER A 186 4.29 -49.33 0.47
N LYS A 187 4.39 -49.61 -0.84
CA LYS A 187 4.90 -50.89 -1.34
C LYS A 187 6.40 -51.04 -1.17
N TYR A 188 7.17 -50.01 -1.50
CA TYR A 188 8.62 -50.13 -1.61
C TYR A 188 9.34 -49.82 -0.30
N SER A 189 8.75 -49.04 0.62
CA SER A 189 9.38 -48.74 1.90
C SER A 189 9.63 -49.98 2.74
N SER A 190 8.68 -50.92 2.80
CA SER A 190 8.83 -52.20 3.51
C SER A 190 9.58 -53.26 2.70
N ARG A 191 9.38 -53.25 1.37
CA ARG A 191 9.94 -54.26 0.46
C ARG A 191 11.47 -54.26 0.38
N VAL A 192 12.16 -53.14 0.67
CA VAL A 192 13.63 -53.12 0.68
C VAL A 192 14.18 -54.19 1.63
N GLY A 193 13.62 -54.34 2.83
CA GLY A 193 14.04 -55.38 3.78
C GLY A 193 13.89 -56.79 3.21
N ASP A 194 12.74 -57.08 2.59
CA ASP A 194 12.47 -58.37 1.94
C ASP A 194 13.45 -58.64 0.80
N ASP A 195 13.75 -57.62 -0.02
CA ASP A 195 14.63 -57.76 -1.17
C ASP A 195 16.10 -57.92 -0.73
N ILE A 196 16.53 -57.32 0.39
CA ILE A 196 17.85 -57.59 1.01
C ILE A 196 17.93 -59.05 1.49
N ASN A 197 16.90 -59.52 2.19
CA ASN A 197 16.85 -60.90 2.66
C ASN A 197 16.83 -61.90 1.51
N LEU A 198 16.08 -61.63 0.44
CA LEU A 198 16.10 -62.44 -0.77
C LEU A 198 17.50 -62.49 -1.39
N PHE A 199 18.18 -61.34 -1.49
CA PHE A 199 19.54 -61.26 -2.01
C PHE A 199 20.53 -62.08 -1.16
N LYS A 200 20.44 -61.97 0.17
CA LYS A 200 21.21 -62.77 1.13
C LYS A 200 20.96 -64.27 0.95
N GLN A 201 19.70 -64.69 0.79
CA GLN A 201 19.35 -66.08 0.54
C GLN A 201 19.99 -66.59 -0.78
N LYS A 202 20.02 -65.78 -1.85
CA LYS A 202 20.67 -66.19 -3.10
C LYS A 202 22.19 -66.33 -2.97
N LEU A 203 22.84 -65.52 -2.15
CA LEU A 203 24.26 -65.74 -1.79
C LEU A 203 24.48 -67.03 -1.00
N GLN A 204 23.59 -67.34 -0.06
CA GLN A 204 23.65 -68.59 0.72
C GLN A 204 23.49 -69.82 -0.17
N ASN A 205 22.60 -69.77 -1.16
CA ASN A 205 22.45 -70.84 -2.14
C ASN A 205 23.75 -71.06 -2.95
N LEU A 206 24.40 -69.98 -3.42
CA LEU A 206 25.70 -70.09 -4.08
C LEU A 206 26.78 -70.70 -3.17
N SER A 207 26.75 -70.35 -1.87
CA SER A 207 27.64 -70.96 -0.87
C SER A 207 27.37 -72.45 -0.67
N GLN A 208 26.11 -72.90 -0.72
CA GLN A 208 25.75 -74.31 -0.64
C GLN A 208 26.24 -75.08 -1.86
N ILE A 209 26.06 -74.54 -3.07
CA ILE A 209 26.56 -75.16 -4.31
C ILE A 209 28.10 -75.27 -4.27
N LEU A 210 28.80 -74.23 -3.82
CA LEU A 210 30.26 -74.26 -3.64
C LEU A 210 30.68 -75.38 -2.67
N GLN A 211 29.99 -75.52 -1.54
CA GLN A 211 30.27 -76.58 -0.55
C GLN A 211 30.04 -77.97 -1.14
N TRP A 212 28.92 -78.19 -1.83
CA TRP A 212 28.63 -79.47 -2.48
C TRP A 212 29.65 -79.81 -3.57
N ALA A 213 30.00 -78.84 -4.43
CA ALA A 213 31.05 -79.02 -5.43
C ALA A 213 32.38 -79.45 -4.80
N TYR A 214 32.78 -78.78 -3.71
CA TYR A 214 34.03 -79.10 -3.02
C TYR A 214 33.98 -80.45 -2.28
N PHE A 215 32.94 -80.77 -1.50
CA PHE A 215 32.96 -81.99 -0.69
C PHE A 215 32.58 -83.25 -1.47
N ASN A 216 31.64 -83.14 -2.42
CA ASN A 216 31.16 -84.30 -3.18
C ASN A 216 31.94 -84.50 -4.49
N ASN A 217 32.80 -83.55 -4.87
CA ASN A 217 33.56 -83.58 -6.12
C ASN A 217 32.65 -83.73 -7.36
N THR A 218 31.48 -83.10 -7.32
CA THR A 218 30.48 -83.11 -8.40
C THR A 218 29.85 -81.73 -8.52
N LEU A 219 29.69 -81.22 -9.74
CA LEU A 219 29.03 -79.93 -10.00
C LEU A 219 27.88 -80.10 -11.00
N ASN A 220 26.72 -79.59 -10.62
CA ASN A 220 25.56 -79.49 -11.49
C ASN A 220 25.56 -78.11 -12.17
N GLU A 221 25.98 -78.05 -13.44
CA GLU A 221 26.08 -76.79 -14.21
C GLU A 221 24.72 -76.09 -14.38
N THR A 222 23.64 -76.84 -14.54
CA THR A 222 22.29 -76.25 -14.66
C THR A 222 21.88 -75.56 -13.36
N GLU A 223 22.15 -76.19 -12.22
CA GLU A 223 21.84 -75.61 -10.90
C GLU A 223 22.69 -74.38 -10.61
N LEU A 224 23.99 -74.42 -10.92
CA LEU A 224 24.88 -73.26 -10.79
C LEU A 224 24.41 -72.08 -11.62
N HIS A 225 24.08 -72.32 -12.90
CA HIS A 225 23.58 -71.27 -13.79
C HIS A 225 22.26 -70.66 -13.28
N LEU A 226 21.31 -71.50 -12.87
CA LEU A 226 20.03 -71.03 -12.32
C LEU A 226 20.22 -70.22 -11.04
N ALA A 227 21.12 -70.64 -10.14
CA ALA A 227 21.45 -69.89 -8.94
C ALA A 227 22.02 -68.50 -9.28
N GLY A 228 22.88 -68.42 -10.30
CA GLY A 228 23.43 -67.16 -10.80
C GLY A 228 22.37 -66.23 -11.37
N VAL A 229 21.47 -66.74 -12.23
CA VAL A 229 20.35 -65.97 -12.79
C VAL A 229 19.42 -65.46 -11.69
N MET A 230 19.09 -66.29 -10.70
CA MET A 230 18.24 -65.91 -9.58
C MET A 230 18.90 -64.87 -8.68
N PHE A 231 20.22 -64.94 -8.50
CA PHE A 231 20.98 -63.91 -7.81
C PHE A 231 20.93 -62.57 -8.55
N ILE A 232 21.16 -62.56 -9.87
CA ILE A 232 21.05 -61.34 -10.72
C ILE A 232 19.65 -60.74 -10.61
N TYR A 233 18.61 -61.58 -10.68
CA TYR A 233 17.22 -61.14 -10.50
C TYR A 233 17.01 -60.46 -9.13
N SER A 234 17.50 -61.08 -8.05
CA SER A 234 17.39 -60.50 -6.71
C SER A 234 18.14 -59.16 -6.59
N GLY A 235 19.30 -59.03 -7.23
CA GLY A 235 20.09 -57.79 -7.26
C GLY A 235 19.36 -56.65 -7.98
N ARG A 236 18.77 -56.92 -9.16
CA ARG A 236 17.95 -55.94 -9.88
C ARG A 236 16.75 -55.48 -9.06
N ARG A 237 16.10 -56.43 -8.38
CA ARG A 237 14.92 -56.17 -7.56
C ARG A 237 15.26 -55.30 -6.35
N LEU A 238 16.36 -55.61 -5.65
CA LEU A 238 16.89 -54.80 -4.55
C LEU A 238 17.31 -53.39 -5.00
N PHE A 239 18.00 -53.27 -6.13
CA PHE A 239 18.41 -51.97 -6.66
C PHE A 239 17.20 -51.06 -6.94
N HIS A 240 16.15 -51.63 -7.53
CA HIS A 240 14.90 -50.93 -7.81
C HIS A 240 14.17 -50.51 -6.54
N SER A 241 13.96 -51.43 -5.58
CA SER A 241 13.25 -51.13 -4.34
C SER A 241 13.99 -50.11 -3.49
N LYS A 242 15.32 -50.24 -3.35
CA LYS A 242 16.17 -49.26 -2.65
C LYS A 242 16.05 -47.87 -3.26
N SER A 243 16.21 -47.75 -4.58
CA SER A 243 16.16 -46.45 -5.28
C SER A 243 14.78 -45.80 -5.13
N THR A 244 13.73 -46.61 -5.21
CA THR A 244 12.35 -46.13 -5.03
C THR A 244 12.14 -45.66 -3.59
N PHE A 245 12.56 -46.44 -2.58
CA PHE A 245 12.46 -46.04 -1.16
C PHE A 245 13.20 -44.73 -0.87
N TYR A 246 14.41 -44.55 -1.42
CA TYR A 246 15.14 -43.30 -1.24
C TYR A 246 14.39 -42.10 -1.80
N TYR A 247 13.93 -42.19 -3.04
CA TYR A 247 13.26 -41.07 -3.68
C TYR A 247 11.85 -40.79 -3.13
N GLU A 248 11.04 -41.84 -2.97
CA GLU A 248 9.64 -41.74 -2.58
C GLU A 248 9.46 -41.54 -1.08
N SER A 249 10.42 -41.93 -0.24
CA SER A 249 10.20 -41.96 1.22
C SER A 249 11.25 -41.19 2.00
N VAL A 250 12.54 -41.37 1.69
CA VAL A 250 13.63 -40.66 2.38
C VAL A 250 13.70 -39.19 1.95
N ASP A 251 13.60 -38.92 0.64
CA ASP A 251 13.70 -37.54 0.11
C ASP A 251 12.38 -36.77 0.20
N TYR A 252 11.25 -37.45 0.41
CA TYR A 252 9.92 -36.85 0.39
C TYR A 252 9.73 -35.74 1.45
N PRO A 253 10.07 -35.94 2.75
CA PRO A 253 9.89 -34.91 3.78
C PRO A 253 10.63 -33.62 3.45
N LYS A 254 11.85 -33.72 2.89
CA LYS A 254 12.62 -32.57 2.46
C LYS A 254 11.85 -31.76 1.40
N ARG A 255 11.36 -32.42 0.34
CA ARG A 255 10.61 -31.75 -0.73
C ARG A 255 9.35 -31.05 -0.20
N ILE A 256 8.63 -31.70 0.71
CA ILE A 256 7.43 -31.11 1.33
C ILE A 256 7.78 -29.89 2.19
N LEU A 257 8.82 -29.96 3.02
CA LEU A 257 9.27 -28.81 3.82
C LEU A 257 9.76 -27.67 2.95
N GLU A 258 10.54 -27.94 1.89
CA GLU A 258 10.98 -26.92 0.94
C GLU A 258 9.79 -26.21 0.27
N GLN A 259 8.76 -26.97 -0.12
CA GLN A 259 7.52 -26.41 -0.67
C GLN A 259 6.79 -25.55 0.37
N ARG A 260 6.59 -26.05 1.60
CA ARG A 260 5.96 -25.27 2.69
C ARG A 260 6.70 -23.97 3.00
N ILE A 261 8.03 -23.99 2.98
CA ILE A 261 8.87 -22.80 3.16
C ILE A 261 8.66 -21.81 2.00
N ALA A 262 8.63 -22.30 0.76
CA ALA A 262 8.41 -21.46 -0.41
C ALA A 262 7.03 -20.78 -0.36
N ASP A 263 5.98 -21.56 -0.07
CA ASP A 263 4.61 -21.06 0.06
C ASP A 263 4.49 -20.02 1.19
N PHE A 264 5.11 -20.29 2.34
CA PHE A 264 5.13 -19.35 3.47
C PHE A 264 5.86 -18.04 3.14
N LYS A 265 6.96 -18.10 2.37
CA LYS A 265 7.66 -16.89 1.89
C LYS A 265 6.83 -16.06 0.93
N VAL A 266 5.99 -16.68 0.11
CA VAL A 266 5.04 -15.96 -0.76
C VAL A 266 4.02 -15.21 0.09
N LEU A 267 3.46 -15.86 1.12
CA LEU A 267 2.53 -15.23 2.06
C LEU A 267 3.17 -14.02 2.77
N TRP A 268 4.41 -14.17 3.25
CA TRP A 268 5.16 -13.06 3.86
C TRP A 268 5.31 -11.90 2.88
N ARG A 269 5.82 -12.14 1.66
CA ARG A 269 6.02 -11.07 0.67
C ARG A 269 4.72 -10.33 0.35
N GLN A 270 3.60 -11.04 0.24
CA GLN A 270 2.30 -10.41 0.00
C GLN A 270 1.89 -9.51 1.17
N TYR A 271 2.03 -9.99 2.41
CA TYR A 271 1.76 -9.22 3.61
C TYR A 271 2.60 -7.94 3.67
N GLU A 272 3.92 -8.07 3.49
CA GLU A 272 4.87 -6.95 3.53
C GLU A 272 4.56 -5.91 2.45
N ASN A 273 4.25 -6.35 1.23
CA ASN A 273 3.87 -5.46 0.14
C ASN A 273 2.59 -4.66 0.46
N THR A 274 1.58 -5.30 1.05
CA THR A 274 0.34 -4.62 1.44
C THR A 274 0.59 -3.61 2.56
N VAL A 275 1.35 -3.97 3.59
CA VAL A 275 1.75 -3.04 4.66
C VAL A 275 2.50 -1.82 4.08
N ASN A 276 3.48 -2.06 3.21
CA ASN A 276 4.25 -0.98 2.60
C ASN A 276 3.39 -0.08 1.71
N SER A 277 2.46 -0.67 0.94
CA SER A 277 1.50 0.11 0.15
C SER A 277 0.63 1.01 1.02
N MET A 278 0.10 0.49 2.14
CA MET A 278 -0.70 1.28 3.07
C MET A 278 0.11 2.40 3.73
N ARG A 279 1.35 2.12 4.15
CA ARG A 279 2.26 3.15 4.69
C ARG A 279 2.50 4.27 3.67
N GLN A 280 2.72 3.92 2.40
CA GLN A 280 2.91 4.91 1.34
C GLN A 280 1.63 5.72 1.08
N ASP A 281 0.47 5.08 1.04
CA ASP A 281 -0.82 5.76 0.86
C ASP A 281 -1.06 6.79 1.99
N LEU A 282 -0.85 6.39 3.25
CA LEU A 282 -1.01 7.28 4.41
C LEU A 282 0.04 8.41 4.43
N TYR A 283 1.28 8.10 4.08
CA TYR A 283 2.35 9.09 3.97
C TYR A 283 2.01 10.17 2.94
N VAL A 284 1.59 9.76 1.73
CA VAL A 284 1.20 10.71 0.67
C VAL A 284 0.01 11.55 1.10
N LEU A 285 -1.00 10.94 1.75
CA LEU A 285 -2.15 11.69 2.28
C LEU A 285 -1.73 12.75 3.31
N ARG A 286 -0.79 12.42 4.20
CA ARG A 286 -0.26 13.37 5.18
C ARG A 286 0.49 14.52 4.52
N GLN A 287 1.35 14.23 3.53
CA GLN A 287 2.07 15.25 2.79
C GLN A 287 1.10 16.20 2.06
N SER A 288 0.11 15.66 1.35
CA SER A 288 -0.88 16.48 0.65
C SER A 288 -1.76 17.30 1.62
N LEU A 289 -1.99 16.83 2.84
CA LEU A 289 -2.70 17.59 3.87
C LEU A 289 -1.88 18.80 4.36
N GLU A 290 -0.57 18.63 4.56
CA GLU A 290 0.34 19.72 4.92
C GLU A 290 0.52 20.74 3.79
N GLU A 291 0.64 20.29 2.54
CA GLU A 291 0.72 21.18 1.37
C GLU A 291 -0.52 22.10 1.26
N LEU A 292 -1.71 21.54 1.51
CA LEU A 292 -2.96 22.29 1.43
C LEU A 292 -3.06 23.37 2.51
N LYS A 293 -2.48 23.13 3.69
CA LYS A 293 -2.34 24.13 4.76
C LYS A 293 -1.56 25.37 4.30
N SER A 294 -0.52 25.16 3.50
CA SER A 294 0.36 26.21 2.99
C SER A 294 -0.08 26.86 1.67
N SER A 295 -1.16 26.38 1.05
CA SER A 295 -1.62 26.86 -0.26
C SER A 295 -2.99 27.53 -0.15
N LEU A 296 -4.09 26.85 -0.52
CA LEU A 296 -5.42 27.45 -0.63
C LEU A 296 -5.88 28.11 0.67
N PHE A 297 -5.64 27.48 1.83
CA PHE A 297 -6.13 28.04 3.09
C PHE A 297 -5.47 29.36 3.46
N GLN A 298 -4.19 29.53 3.15
CA GLN A 298 -3.49 30.79 3.40
C GLN A 298 -4.04 31.90 2.50
N GLU A 299 -4.20 31.63 1.20
CA GLU A 299 -4.70 32.62 0.23
C GLU A 299 -6.16 33.02 0.54
N LEU A 300 -7.01 32.06 0.94
CA LEU A 300 -8.39 32.35 1.34
C LEU A 300 -8.47 33.14 2.65
N GLU A 301 -7.59 32.86 3.62
CA GLU A 301 -7.55 33.63 4.86
C GLU A 301 -7.18 35.09 4.61
N ILE A 302 -6.23 35.34 3.71
CA ILE A 302 -5.87 36.71 3.29
C ILE A 302 -7.10 37.40 2.70
N GLY A 303 -7.72 36.80 1.67
CA GLY A 303 -8.87 37.41 1.00
C GLY A 303 -10.10 37.61 1.90
N LEU A 304 -10.42 36.66 2.78
CA LEU A 304 -11.50 36.79 3.76
C LEU A 304 -11.18 37.84 4.85
N SER A 305 -9.92 37.97 5.25
CA SER A 305 -9.51 39.01 6.19
C SER A 305 -9.68 40.42 5.60
N LEU A 306 -9.36 40.60 4.32
CA LEU A 306 -9.61 41.86 3.59
C LEU A 306 -11.10 42.16 3.50
N ALA A 307 -11.93 41.14 3.22
CA ALA A 307 -13.38 41.27 3.20
C ALA A 307 -13.94 41.69 4.57
N SER A 308 -13.50 41.06 5.65
CA SER A 308 -13.89 41.43 7.02
C SER A 308 -13.47 42.86 7.38
N HIS A 309 -12.24 43.26 7.02
CA HIS A 309 -11.73 44.61 7.28
C HIS A 309 -12.50 45.69 6.48
N PHE A 310 -12.91 45.39 5.24
CA PHE A 310 -13.82 46.22 4.46
C PHE A 310 -15.13 46.51 5.22
N PHE A 311 -15.74 45.49 5.83
CA PHE A 311 -16.99 45.67 6.58
C PHE A 311 -16.81 46.38 7.93
N GLN A 312 -15.68 46.15 8.61
CA GLN A 312 -15.43 46.67 9.96
C GLN A 312 -14.96 48.13 9.95
N TYR A 313 -14.04 48.48 9.04
CA TYR A 313 -13.33 49.76 9.07
C TYR A 313 -13.64 50.66 7.88
N GLY A 314 -14.13 50.10 6.76
CA GLY A 314 -14.58 50.85 5.58
C GLY A 314 -13.49 51.64 4.85
N ASN A 315 -12.22 51.36 5.14
CA ASN A 315 -11.04 51.99 4.53
C ASN A 315 -10.44 51.19 3.37
N LEU A 316 -11.00 50.01 3.06
CA LEU A 316 -10.67 49.22 1.88
C LEU A 316 -11.77 49.38 0.84
N SER A 317 -11.41 49.21 -0.43
CA SER A 317 -12.36 49.14 -1.54
C SER A 317 -12.87 47.71 -1.73
N LYS A 318 -14.08 47.59 -2.27
CA LYS A 318 -14.61 46.28 -2.68
C LYS A 318 -13.80 45.69 -3.85
N MET A 319 -13.14 46.53 -4.65
CA MET A 319 -12.28 46.11 -5.76
C MET A 319 -11.06 45.35 -5.26
N GLU A 320 -10.36 45.85 -4.22
CA GLU A 320 -9.21 45.16 -3.64
C GLU A 320 -9.55 43.75 -3.13
N VAL A 321 -10.71 43.58 -2.49
CA VAL A 321 -11.19 42.26 -2.05
C VAL A 321 -11.51 41.37 -3.25
N ALA A 322 -12.10 41.94 -4.30
CA ALA A 322 -12.48 41.21 -5.50
C ALA A 322 -11.25 40.70 -6.27
N GLU A 323 -10.23 41.55 -6.45
CA GLU A 323 -8.98 41.20 -7.13
C GLU A 323 -8.23 40.08 -6.39
N GLU A 324 -8.13 40.15 -5.05
CA GLU A 324 -7.45 39.12 -4.26
C GLU A 324 -8.17 37.77 -4.32
N MET A 325 -9.49 37.77 -4.05
CA MET A 325 -10.31 36.55 -4.03
C MET A 325 -10.49 35.92 -5.42
N THR A 326 -10.24 36.66 -6.50
CA THR A 326 -10.30 36.15 -7.89
C THR A 326 -8.93 36.06 -8.55
N SER A 327 -7.85 36.07 -7.75
CA SER A 327 -6.48 35.92 -8.23
C SER A 327 -6.19 34.51 -8.76
N ASP A 328 -5.19 34.40 -9.63
CA ASP A 328 -4.76 33.11 -10.19
C ASP A 328 -4.34 32.11 -9.10
N LYS A 329 -3.80 32.60 -7.98
CA LYS A 329 -3.41 31.78 -6.83
C LYS A 329 -4.61 31.10 -6.17
N VAL A 330 -5.75 31.79 -6.05
CA VAL A 330 -6.98 31.20 -5.49
C VAL A 330 -7.51 30.12 -6.43
N TYR A 331 -7.50 30.35 -7.75
CA TYR A 331 -7.91 29.33 -8.73
C TYR A 331 -6.97 28.12 -8.73
N GLU A 332 -5.66 28.31 -8.66
CA GLU A 332 -4.67 27.24 -8.51
C GLU A 332 -4.89 26.46 -7.22
N GLY A 333 -5.10 27.17 -6.10
CA GLY A 333 -5.43 26.59 -4.80
C GLY A 333 -6.71 25.73 -4.86
N ILE A 334 -7.76 26.18 -5.55
CA ILE A 334 -9.00 25.41 -5.76
C ILE A 334 -8.74 24.14 -6.57
N SER A 335 -7.88 24.21 -7.59
CA SER A 335 -7.48 23.04 -8.37
C SER A 335 -6.76 22.01 -7.49
N ASN A 336 -5.74 22.44 -6.74
CA ASN A 336 -4.97 21.60 -5.82
C ASN A 336 -5.88 20.99 -4.73
N PHE A 337 -6.83 21.78 -4.23
CA PHE A 337 -7.83 21.32 -3.28
C PHE A 337 -8.73 20.21 -3.84
N LYS A 338 -9.20 20.34 -5.08
CA LYS A 338 -9.98 19.28 -5.74
C LYS A 338 -9.16 18.01 -5.89
N VAL A 339 -7.90 18.12 -6.30
CA VAL A 339 -6.97 16.99 -6.41
C VAL A 339 -6.76 16.30 -5.05
N PHE A 340 -6.58 17.06 -3.98
CA PHE A 340 -6.46 16.53 -2.62
C PHE A 340 -7.69 15.70 -2.22
N PHE A 341 -8.90 16.21 -2.41
CA PHE A 341 -10.12 15.47 -2.05
C PHE A 341 -10.38 14.25 -2.94
N GLN A 342 -9.90 14.26 -4.19
CA GLN A 342 -9.87 13.06 -5.03
C GLN A 342 -8.90 12.02 -4.46
N ASN A 343 -7.70 12.44 -4.05
CA ASN A 343 -6.70 11.57 -3.44
C ASN A 343 -7.16 10.98 -2.11
N ILE A 344 -7.80 11.77 -1.25
CA ILE A 344 -8.41 11.27 0.00
C ILE A 344 -9.42 10.17 -0.28
N ARG A 345 -10.29 10.35 -1.28
CA ARG A 345 -11.31 9.33 -1.61
C ARG A 345 -10.69 8.06 -2.18
N SER A 346 -9.78 8.20 -3.14
CA SER A 346 -9.16 7.04 -3.79
C SER A 346 -8.22 6.27 -2.87
N ARG A 347 -7.27 6.95 -2.22
CA ARG A 347 -6.34 6.33 -1.27
C ARG A 347 -7.03 5.91 0.01
N GLY A 348 -8.01 6.66 0.49
CA GLY A 348 -8.80 6.27 1.64
C GLY A 348 -9.56 4.96 1.43
N GLN A 349 -10.13 4.77 0.23
CA GLN A 349 -10.73 3.50 -0.16
C GLN A 349 -9.68 2.37 -0.26
N SER A 350 -8.52 2.64 -0.88
CA SER A 350 -7.39 1.70 -0.96
C SER A 350 -6.95 1.21 0.42
N VAL A 351 -6.74 2.13 1.37
CA VAL A 351 -6.34 1.80 2.74
C VAL A 351 -7.43 0.99 3.45
N PHE A 352 -8.70 1.40 3.30
CA PHE A 352 -9.84 0.68 3.88
C PHE A 352 -9.92 -0.78 3.40
N ASP A 353 -9.77 -1.01 2.08
CA ASP A 353 -9.80 -2.35 1.50
C ASP A 353 -8.54 -3.17 1.85
N SER A 354 -7.40 -2.49 2.00
CA SER A 354 -6.14 -3.12 2.39
C SER A 354 -6.18 -3.68 3.83
N TRP A 355 -6.92 -3.06 4.75
CA TRP A 355 -7.14 -3.62 6.09
C TRP A 355 -7.84 -4.99 6.05
N ALA A 356 -8.86 -5.14 5.21
CA ALA A 356 -9.54 -6.43 5.03
C ALA A 356 -8.60 -7.49 4.40
N SER A 357 -7.71 -7.06 3.49
CA SER A 357 -6.70 -7.93 2.91
C SER A 357 -5.64 -8.36 3.94
N LEU A 358 -5.13 -7.43 4.74
CA LEU A 358 -4.20 -7.75 5.83
C LEU A 358 -4.82 -8.70 6.84
N SER A 359 -6.08 -8.51 7.22
CA SER A 359 -6.79 -9.42 8.13
C SER A 359 -6.78 -10.87 7.62
N LYS A 360 -7.05 -11.06 6.32
CA LYS A 360 -7.01 -12.38 5.68
C LYS A 360 -5.59 -12.95 5.66
N MET A 361 -4.60 -12.14 5.29
CA MET A 361 -3.20 -12.57 5.24
C MET A 361 -2.66 -12.95 6.62
N THR A 362 -2.93 -12.14 7.65
CA THR A 362 -2.59 -12.44 9.05
C THR A 362 -3.25 -13.73 9.52
N SER A 363 -4.52 -13.95 9.16
CA SER A 363 -5.21 -15.21 9.47
C SER A 363 -4.54 -16.41 8.79
N SER A 364 -4.18 -16.30 7.51
CA SER A 364 -3.45 -17.36 6.78
C SER A 364 -2.06 -17.65 7.38
N ILE A 365 -1.37 -16.62 7.88
CA ILE A 365 -0.09 -16.80 8.60
C ILE A 365 -0.32 -17.60 9.89
N TRP A 366 -1.34 -17.24 10.66
CA TRP A 366 -1.71 -17.99 11.86
C TRP A 366 -2.16 -19.41 11.55
N ASP A 367 -2.90 -19.63 10.47
CA ASP A 367 -3.29 -20.97 10.02
C ASP A 367 -2.05 -21.83 9.69
N ALA A 368 -1.04 -21.27 9.02
CA ALA A 368 0.22 -21.96 8.75
C ALA A 368 1.05 -22.27 10.01
N VAL A 369 0.80 -21.55 11.10
CA VAL A 369 1.42 -21.79 12.41
C VAL A 369 0.65 -22.86 13.19
N ILE A 370 -0.66 -22.68 13.34
CA ILE A 370 -1.54 -23.46 14.21
C ILE A 370 -1.83 -24.84 13.62
N TYR A 371 -2.07 -24.94 12.31
CA TYR A 371 -2.36 -26.22 11.65
C TYR A 371 -1.10 -27.03 11.30
N ASP A 372 0.09 -26.57 11.71
CA ASP A 372 1.31 -27.34 11.52
C ASP A 372 1.42 -28.48 12.55
N GLU A 373 0.84 -29.63 12.18
CA GLU A 373 0.88 -30.86 12.98
C GLU A 373 2.30 -31.29 13.37
N ASP A 374 3.30 -30.97 12.53
CA ASP A 374 4.69 -31.36 12.75
C ASP A 374 5.36 -30.56 13.87
N MET A 375 4.75 -29.46 14.32
CA MET A 375 5.31 -28.56 15.33
C MET A 375 4.64 -28.67 16.70
N VAL A 376 3.50 -29.36 16.81
CA VAL A 376 2.71 -29.42 18.05
C VAL A 376 3.55 -29.87 19.25
N SER A 377 4.37 -30.92 19.07
CA SER A 377 5.27 -31.42 20.13
C SER A 377 6.28 -30.38 20.57
N TYR A 378 6.82 -29.58 19.63
CA TYR A 378 7.77 -28.53 19.93
C TYR A 378 7.11 -27.35 20.65
N TYR A 379 5.93 -26.93 20.18
CA TYR A 379 5.17 -25.84 20.81
C TYR A 379 4.81 -26.15 22.26
N GLN A 380 4.38 -27.39 22.53
CA GLN A 380 4.11 -27.86 23.90
C GLN A 380 5.38 -27.85 24.75
N TYR A 381 6.49 -28.39 24.23
CA TYR A 381 7.76 -28.44 24.96
C TYR A 381 8.32 -27.04 25.29
N LYS A 382 8.15 -26.06 24.40
CA LYS A 382 8.59 -24.67 24.60
C LYS A 382 7.57 -23.78 25.30
N ASN A 383 6.41 -24.31 25.71
CA ASN A 383 5.30 -23.55 26.28
C ASN A 383 4.83 -22.38 25.39
N MET A 384 4.77 -22.60 24.07
CA MET A 384 4.27 -21.62 23.10
C MET A 384 2.74 -21.68 23.03
N SER A 385 2.07 -21.22 24.09
CA SER A 385 0.59 -21.30 24.21
C SER A 385 -0.14 -20.65 23.03
N ASP A 386 0.39 -19.53 22.52
CA ASP A 386 -0.24 -18.79 21.42
C ASP A 386 -0.28 -19.59 20.11
N TYR A 387 0.66 -20.51 19.94
CA TYR A 387 0.80 -21.36 18.75
C TYR A 387 -0.05 -22.64 18.86
N LEU A 388 -0.66 -22.88 20.03
CA LEU A 388 -1.53 -24.02 20.33
C LEU A 388 -3.01 -23.62 20.45
N ARG A 389 -3.34 -22.37 20.10
CA ARG A 389 -4.71 -21.83 20.15
C ARG A 389 -5.61 -22.44 19.07
N ASN A 390 -6.92 -22.27 19.23
CA ASN A 390 -7.87 -22.60 18.19
C ASN A 390 -7.79 -21.58 17.04
N SER A 391 -7.58 -22.06 15.80
CA SER A 391 -7.47 -21.18 14.61
C SER A 391 -8.75 -20.36 14.37
N GLY A 392 -9.93 -20.90 14.64
CA GLY A 392 -11.20 -20.18 14.50
C GLY A 392 -11.30 -18.99 15.46
N ASP A 393 -10.84 -19.15 16.70
CA ASP A 393 -10.83 -18.06 17.68
C ASP A 393 -9.83 -16.96 17.27
N VAL A 394 -8.61 -17.35 16.88
CA VAL A 394 -7.57 -16.41 16.42
C VAL A 394 -8.04 -15.64 15.18
N ARG A 395 -8.68 -16.32 14.23
CA ARG A 395 -9.25 -15.71 13.04
C ARG A 395 -10.35 -14.71 13.38
N ASN A 396 -11.29 -15.09 14.24
CA ASN A 396 -12.39 -14.20 14.67
C ASN A 396 -11.87 -12.95 15.40
N GLU A 397 -10.87 -13.11 16.28
CA GLU A 397 -10.21 -11.99 16.96
C GLU A 397 -9.50 -11.07 15.97
N THR A 398 -8.76 -11.64 15.02
CA THR A 398 -8.06 -10.90 13.96
C THR A 398 -9.06 -10.12 13.10
N GLU A 399 -10.10 -10.77 12.58
CA GLU A 399 -11.12 -10.13 11.75
C GLU A 399 -11.83 -8.99 12.49
N ARG A 400 -12.17 -9.18 13.78
CA ARG A 400 -12.78 -8.12 14.60
C ARG A 400 -11.83 -6.96 14.83
N LEU A 401 -10.57 -7.22 15.18
CA LEU A 401 -9.57 -6.18 15.44
C LEU A 401 -9.35 -5.31 14.21
N TYR A 402 -9.10 -5.94 13.05
CA TYR A 402 -8.82 -5.25 11.80
C TYR A 402 -10.05 -4.49 11.28
N SER A 403 -11.24 -5.09 11.39
CA SER A 403 -12.50 -4.42 11.03
C SER A 403 -12.78 -3.21 11.93
N ASN A 404 -12.52 -3.30 13.23
CA ASN A 404 -12.71 -2.17 14.13
C ASN A 404 -11.77 -1.03 13.77
N ILE A 405 -10.49 -1.33 13.51
CA ILE A 405 -9.50 -0.32 13.10
C ILE A 405 -9.92 0.34 11.78
N SER A 406 -10.33 -0.44 10.78
CA SER A 406 -10.72 0.11 9.47
C SER A 406 -11.99 0.96 9.55
N MET A 407 -12.99 0.54 10.32
CA MET A 407 -14.24 1.28 10.51
C MET A 407 -14.05 2.58 11.29
N ILE A 408 -13.30 2.54 12.40
CA ILE A 408 -13.04 3.73 13.23
C ILE A 408 -12.28 4.77 12.44
N ASN A 409 -11.39 4.36 11.53
CA ASN A 409 -10.50 5.25 10.79
C ASN A 409 -10.92 5.56 9.35
N ASP A 410 -12.13 5.18 8.95
CA ASP A 410 -12.64 5.44 7.60
C ASP A 410 -12.70 6.95 7.30
N PHE A 411 -11.98 7.41 6.27
CA PHE A 411 -11.96 8.82 5.88
C PHE A 411 -13.28 9.30 5.25
N ARG A 412 -14.09 8.39 4.70
CA ARG A 412 -15.35 8.73 4.02
C ARG A 412 -16.37 9.34 4.99
N VAL A 413 -16.31 8.95 6.28
CA VAL A 413 -17.22 9.43 7.33
C VAL A 413 -17.03 10.91 7.64
N PRO A 414 -15.83 11.40 8.05
CA PRO A 414 -15.65 12.83 8.35
C PRO A 414 -15.66 13.71 7.09
N VAL A 415 -15.19 13.20 5.95
CA VAL A 415 -15.11 13.98 4.70
C VAL A 415 -16.49 14.18 4.08
N GLY A 416 -17.29 13.12 3.99
CA GLY A 416 -18.65 13.17 3.41
C GLY A 416 -18.73 14.04 2.14
N ASN A 417 -19.49 15.12 2.24
CA ASN A 417 -19.68 16.13 1.20
C ASN A 417 -19.09 17.51 1.58
N SER A 418 -18.24 17.60 2.61
CA SER A 418 -17.76 18.87 3.18
C SER A 418 -17.03 19.73 2.14
N ASP A 419 -16.22 19.12 1.28
CA ASP A 419 -15.51 19.76 0.19
C ASP A 419 -16.46 20.36 -0.84
N SER A 420 -17.50 19.61 -1.24
CA SER A 420 -18.48 20.07 -2.23
C SER A 420 -19.32 21.24 -1.71
N VAL A 421 -19.69 21.20 -0.43
CA VAL A 421 -20.46 22.27 0.23
C VAL A 421 -19.63 23.55 0.33
N PHE A 422 -18.35 23.42 0.68
CA PHE A 422 -17.40 24.53 0.74
C PHE A 422 -17.09 25.10 -0.65
N LEU A 423 -16.77 24.26 -1.63
CA LEU A 423 -16.47 24.70 -3.01
C LEU A 423 -17.65 25.44 -3.62
N LYS A 424 -18.89 25.01 -3.33
CA LYS A 424 -20.09 25.72 -3.78
C LYS A 424 -20.17 27.14 -3.18
N SER A 425 -19.98 27.28 -1.87
CA SER A 425 -19.99 28.61 -1.25
C SER A 425 -18.88 29.52 -1.78
N LEU A 426 -17.69 28.96 -2.00
CA LEU A 426 -16.55 29.70 -2.53
C LEU A 426 -16.82 30.15 -3.97
N ASP A 427 -17.38 29.28 -4.81
CA ASP A 427 -17.78 29.60 -6.17
C ASP A 427 -18.85 30.69 -6.22
N ASP A 428 -19.91 30.58 -5.39
CA ASP A 428 -20.95 31.61 -5.27
C ASP A 428 -20.37 32.98 -4.89
N PHE A 429 -19.38 33.01 -3.98
CA PHE A 429 -18.68 34.23 -3.57
C PHE A 429 -17.75 34.79 -4.65
N MET A 430 -17.01 33.93 -5.36
CA MET A 430 -16.12 34.34 -6.44
C MET A 430 -16.90 34.85 -7.66
N VAL A 431 -18.00 34.19 -8.05
CA VAL A 431 -18.93 34.67 -9.09
C VAL A 431 -19.53 36.02 -8.68
N TYR A 432 -19.89 36.14 -7.40
CA TYR A 432 -20.00 37.37 -6.62
C TYR A 432 -19.15 38.54 -7.14
N LEU A 433 -17.87 38.38 -6.84
CA LEU A 433 -16.82 39.38 -6.99
C LEU A 433 -16.42 39.57 -8.45
N LYS A 434 -16.40 38.51 -9.24
CA LYS A 434 -16.11 38.57 -10.67
C LYS A 434 -17.15 39.38 -11.44
N THR A 435 -18.44 39.20 -11.13
CA THR A 435 -19.52 40.01 -11.72
C THR A 435 -19.36 41.49 -11.36
N TYR A 436 -18.86 41.78 -10.15
CA TYR A 436 -18.55 43.15 -9.74
C TYR A 436 -17.37 43.73 -10.53
N ILE A 437 -16.27 42.99 -10.69
CA ILE A 437 -15.11 43.40 -11.50
C ILE A 437 -15.52 43.65 -12.96
N ASP A 438 -16.29 42.74 -13.55
CA ASP A 438 -16.73 42.84 -14.94
C ASP A 438 -17.72 44.00 -15.15
N GLY A 439 -18.56 44.30 -14.15
CA GLY A 439 -19.49 45.43 -14.18
C GLY A 439 -18.82 46.80 -14.00
N ASP A 440 -17.61 46.84 -13.43
CA ASP A 440 -16.83 48.07 -13.22
C ASP A 440 -15.81 48.32 -14.35
N LYS A 441 -15.74 47.41 -15.35
CA LYS A 441 -14.96 47.64 -16.57
C LYS A 441 -15.56 48.81 -17.35
N ILE A 442 -14.76 49.87 -17.49
CA ILE A 442 -15.08 51.03 -18.33
C ILE A 442 -15.12 50.58 -19.79
N ASP A 443 -16.29 50.19 -20.29
CA ASP A 443 -16.51 49.88 -21.70
C ASP A 443 -16.83 51.14 -22.51
N SER A 444 -16.84 51.02 -23.84
CA SER A 444 -17.16 52.13 -24.75
C SER A 444 -18.54 52.74 -24.52
N THR A 445 -19.48 51.95 -24.01
CA THR A 445 -20.87 52.32 -23.71
C THR A 445 -20.92 53.19 -22.45
N PHE A 446 -20.22 52.80 -21.38
CA PHE A 446 -20.11 53.57 -20.14
C PHE A 446 -19.49 54.95 -20.39
N ILE A 447 -18.40 55.02 -21.16
CA ILE A 447 -17.76 56.30 -21.53
C ILE A 447 -18.76 57.18 -22.28
N ARG A 448 -19.47 56.61 -23.26
CA ARG A 448 -20.44 57.34 -24.09
C ARG A 448 -21.63 57.87 -23.29
N GLU A 449 -22.09 57.16 -22.27
CA GLU A 449 -23.28 57.52 -21.50
C GLU A 449 -22.99 58.50 -20.35
N ASN A 450 -21.77 58.50 -19.81
CA ASN A 450 -21.45 59.25 -18.59
C ASN A 450 -20.47 60.42 -18.80
N PHE A 451 -19.68 60.43 -19.88
CA PHE A 451 -18.73 61.51 -20.16
C PHE A 451 -19.23 62.44 -21.26
N LEU A 452 -19.27 63.74 -20.96
CA LEU A 452 -19.59 64.82 -21.91
C LEU A 452 -18.46 65.85 -21.87
N GLN A 453 -17.91 66.19 -23.04
CA GLN A 453 -17.03 67.35 -23.20
C GLN A 453 -17.84 68.48 -23.86
N LEU A 454 -17.93 69.63 -23.19
CA LEU A 454 -18.61 70.83 -23.67
C LEU A 454 -17.57 71.94 -23.90
N ASP A 455 -17.26 72.21 -25.16
CA ASP A 455 -16.38 73.31 -25.54
C ASP A 455 -17.21 74.52 -25.99
N ILE A 456 -17.21 75.58 -25.18
CA ILE A 456 -17.88 76.84 -25.49
C ILE A 456 -16.87 77.81 -26.09
N PHE A 457 -17.12 78.24 -27.33
CA PHE A 457 -16.29 79.23 -28.02
C PHE A 457 -17.15 80.19 -28.86
N TYR A 458 -16.63 81.39 -29.11
CA TYR A 458 -17.27 82.37 -29.98
C TYR A 458 -17.06 81.98 -31.45
N ARG A 459 -18.14 81.97 -32.23
CA ARG A 459 -18.11 81.61 -33.66
C ARG A 459 -17.23 82.56 -34.48
N GLU A 460 -17.28 83.86 -34.16
CA GLU A 460 -16.50 84.94 -34.76
C GLU A 460 -16.22 86.02 -33.70
N LYS A 461 -15.16 86.82 -33.86
CA LYS A 461 -14.85 87.95 -32.95
C LYS A 461 -15.77 89.15 -33.24
N SER A 462 -17.07 89.00 -33.07
CA SER A 462 -18.05 90.09 -33.14
C SER A 462 -18.87 90.13 -31.84
N TYR A 463 -19.27 91.32 -31.43
CA TYR A 463 -20.23 91.53 -30.34
C TYR A 463 -21.33 92.46 -30.85
N GLU A 464 -22.56 92.19 -30.43
CA GLU A 464 -23.73 93.00 -30.77
C GLU A 464 -24.03 93.92 -29.58
N GLU A 465 -23.97 95.24 -29.81
CA GLU A 465 -24.26 96.25 -28.79
C GLU A 465 -25.60 96.93 -29.11
N ILE A 466 -26.59 96.77 -28.24
CA ILE A 466 -27.90 97.41 -28.36
C ILE A 466 -27.98 98.52 -27.31
N THR A 467 -28.03 99.79 -27.74
CA THR A 467 -28.20 100.96 -26.85
C THR A 467 -29.49 101.71 -27.16
N GLN A 468 -30.22 102.12 -26.11
CA GLN A 468 -31.43 102.95 -26.22
C GLN A 468 -31.08 104.43 -26.03
N GLN A 469 -31.49 105.27 -26.98
CA GLN A 469 -31.36 106.73 -26.89
C GLN A 469 -32.67 107.39 -26.47
N ARG A 470 -32.61 108.44 -25.64
CA ARG A 470 -33.80 109.20 -25.21
C ARG A 470 -34.36 110.00 -26.38
N ALA A 471 -35.65 109.81 -26.68
CA ALA A 471 -36.33 110.46 -27.80
C ALA A 471 -36.67 111.95 -27.55
N TYR A 472 -36.64 112.43 -26.30
CA TYR A 472 -37.02 113.80 -25.96
C TYR A 472 -36.19 114.29 -24.75
N ASP A 473 -35.57 115.46 -24.89
CA ASP A 473 -34.67 116.06 -23.89
C ASP A 473 -35.34 117.26 -23.20
N ASN A 474 -34.95 117.53 -21.96
CA ASN A 474 -35.52 118.62 -21.15
C ASN A 474 -35.31 119.99 -21.82
N PHE A 475 -34.23 120.15 -22.59
CA PHE A 475 -33.97 121.36 -23.36
C PHE A 475 -35.00 121.58 -24.49
N ALA A 476 -35.38 120.50 -25.18
CA ALA A 476 -36.42 120.55 -26.22
C ALA A 476 -37.78 120.95 -25.63
N LEU A 477 -38.12 120.44 -24.44
CA LEU A 477 -39.34 120.80 -23.72
C LEU A 477 -39.43 122.30 -23.42
N PHE A 478 -38.35 122.93 -22.93
CA PHE A 478 -38.35 124.36 -22.61
C PHE A 478 -38.39 125.25 -23.84
N CYS A 479 -37.73 124.85 -24.94
CA CYS A 479 -37.84 125.55 -26.23
C CYS A 479 -39.27 125.53 -26.77
N ASP A 480 -39.96 124.39 -26.74
CA ASP A 480 -41.33 124.26 -27.23
C ASP A 480 -42.32 125.07 -26.36
N PHE A 481 -42.14 125.07 -25.03
CA PHE A 481 -42.95 125.87 -24.09
C PHE A 481 -42.75 127.38 -24.30
N GLY A 482 -41.50 127.83 -24.40
CA GLY A 482 -41.17 129.24 -24.66
C GLY A 482 -41.63 129.72 -26.03
N GLY A 483 -41.48 128.90 -27.07
CA GLY A 483 -41.96 129.19 -28.42
C GLY A 483 -43.48 129.34 -28.49
N SER A 484 -44.22 128.45 -27.82
CA SER A 484 -45.68 128.51 -27.77
C SER A 484 -46.19 129.72 -26.99
N MET A 485 -45.58 130.03 -25.83
CA MET A 485 -45.97 131.18 -25.01
C MET A 485 -45.70 132.53 -25.71
N GLY A 486 -44.57 132.62 -26.41
CA GLY A 486 -44.23 133.79 -27.23
C GLY A 486 -45.13 133.98 -28.45
N LEU A 487 -45.56 132.89 -29.11
CA LEU A 487 -46.42 132.96 -30.29
C LEU A 487 -47.87 133.37 -29.96
N PHE A 488 -48.47 132.78 -28.92
CA PHE A 488 -49.92 132.94 -28.66
C PHE A 488 -50.28 134.16 -27.80
N VAL A 489 -49.44 134.52 -26.83
CA VAL A 489 -49.76 135.56 -25.83
C VAL A 489 -48.85 136.78 -25.97
N GLY A 490 -47.75 136.67 -26.72
CA GLY A 490 -46.73 137.72 -26.79
C GLY A 490 -46.04 137.98 -25.45
N ALA A 491 -46.11 137.00 -24.53
CA ALA A 491 -45.59 137.09 -23.17
C ALA A 491 -44.25 136.35 -23.06
N SER A 492 -43.35 136.90 -22.27
CA SER A 492 -42.07 136.28 -21.90
C SER A 492 -42.07 135.93 -20.41
N VAL A 493 -41.01 135.27 -19.94
CA VAL A 493 -40.79 135.04 -18.51
C VAL A 493 -40.83 136.35 -17.72
N LEU A 494 -40.36 137.47 -18.28
CA LEU A 494 -40.44 138.78 -17.64
C LEU A 494 -41.90 139.23 -17.43
N THR A 495 -42.79 138.92 -18.36
CA THR A 495 -44.22 139.25 -18.27
C THR A 495 -44.91 138.49 -17.13
N VAL A 496 -44.46 137.28 -16.82
CA VAL A 496 -44.93 136.52 -15.65
C VAL A 496 -44.47 137.19 -14.35
N PHE A 497 -43.23 137.67 -14.30
CA PHE A 497 -42.71 138.41 -13.15
C PHE A 497 -43.43 139.75 -12.93
N GLU A 498 -43.75 140.50 -13.98
CA GLU A 498 -44.55 141.74 -13.88
C GLU A 498 -45.94 141.47 -13.28
N LEU A 499 -46.59 140.38 -13.67
CA LEU A 499 -47.91 140.02 -13.16
C LEU A 499 -47.84 139.61 -11.68
N LEU A 500 -46.77 138.93 -11.26
CA LEU A 500 -46.50 138.63 -9.86
C LEU A 500 -46.24 139.91 -9.05
N ASP A 501 -45.46 140.85 -9.57
CA ASP A 501 -45.17 142.12 -8.89
C ASP A 501 -46.44 142.95 -8.70
N LEU A 502 -47.33 142.97 -9.71
CA LEU A 502 -48.63 143.63 -9.62
C LEU A 502 -49.52 143.00 -8.53
N ILE A 503 -49.57 141.66 -8.47
CA ILE A 503 -50.32 140.94 -7.42
C ILE A 503 -49.72 141.22 -6.03
N ILE A 504 -48.39 141.21 -5.90
CA ILE A 504 -47.70 141.47 -4.62
C ILE A 504 -47.97 142.90 -4.13
N GLN A 505 -47.89 143.90 -5.01
CA GLN A 505 -48.23 145.28 -4.66
C GLN A 505 -49.69 145.42 -4.20
N GLN A 506 -50.61 144.71 -4.85
CA GLN A 506 -52.03 144.74 -4.50
C GLN A 506 -52.31 144.09 -3.14
N ILE A 507 -51.61 143.00 -2.81
CA ILE A 507 -51.71 142.34 -1.49
C ILE A 507 -51.12 143.25 -0.40
N LEU A 508 -49.97 143.88 -0.63
CA LEU A 508 -49.33 144.79 0.33
C LEU A 508 -50.18 146.04 0.63
N GLN A 509 -50.86 146.62 -0.36
CA GLN A 509 -51.74 147.77 -0.15
C GLN A 509 -53.00 147.43 0.67
N ARG A 510 -53.49 146.19 0.61
CA ARG A 510 -54.68 145.74 1.35
C ARG A 510 -54.42 145.48 2.83
N VAL A 511 -53.16 145.26 3.23
CA VAL A 511 -52.78 144.98 4.62
C VAL A 511 -52.57 146.25 5.46
N ASN A 512 -52.34 147.43 4.85
CA ASN A 512 -52.14 148.71 5.57
C ASN A 512 -53.43 149.50 5.91
N LYS A 513 -54.61 148.88 5.79
CA LYS A 513 -55.92 149.49 6.11
C LYS A 513 -56.77 148.54 6.98
N VAL A 514 -56.21 148.11 8.11
CA VAL A 514 -56.94 147.54 9.27
C VAL A 514 -56.29 148.05 10.55
#